data_AF-A0AAJ3GXM7-F1
#
_entry.id   AF-A0AAJ3GXM7-F1
#
_cell.length_a   1.000
_cell.length_b   1.000
_cell.length_c   1.000
_cell.angle_alpha   90.00
_cell.angle_beta   90.00
_cell.angle_gamma   90.00
#
_symmetry.space_group_name_H-M   'P 1'
#
loop_
_entity.id
_entity.type
_entity.pdbx_description
1 polymer ?
#
loop_
_entity_poly.entity_id
_entity_poly.type
_entity_poly.pdbx_seq_one_letter_code
_entity_poly.pdbx_strand_id
1 'polypeptide(L)'
;MNVNAPAVNSTNNTVPVEAPRLTPAQIAQSASNYSLGFHLFFNFETFIDPKTGYITPESLRNVAISGLHSPKDRAVAEETRKRHDFMYALDKDGKGLLDSKIYRQDIFNAIAPSNDEKNFGGWSDKAMSKYLVMNFKKFTDPNDPNFVTRSSLGQAAHSKGEDGFTAEDSSFARELLRRLDLFKRMDAAPNGSLDDKIGINTLKEIVGYSSVETYGSRYPQKIDYDERGQEIAGYYKGDYADFWTRLS
;
A
#
# COMPACT_ATOMS: atom_id res chain seq x y z
N MET A 1 -52.12 -16.77 -46.66
CA MET A 1 -50.75 -16.29 -46.90
C MET A 1 -50.11 -16.05 -45.54
N ASN A 2 -49.19 -16.92 -45.15
CA ASN A 2 -48.47 -16.84 -43.89
C ASN A 2 -47.00 -16.60 -44.25
N VAL A 3 -46.50 -15.39 -44.03
CA VAL A 3 -45.11 -15.02 -44.33
C VAL A 3 -44.26 -15.32 -43.10
N ASN A 4 -43.51 -16.43 -43.17
CA ASN A 4 -42.52 -16.78 -42.16
C ASN A 4 -41.40 -15.74 -42.16
N ALA A 5 -41.18 -15.10 -41.00
CA ALA A 5 -40.00 -14.29 -40.75
C ALA A 5 -38.74 -15.19 -40.66
N PRO A 6 -37.58 -14.76 -41.17
CA PRO A 6 -36.36 -15.54 -41.11
C PRO A 6 -35.78 -15.55 -39.68
N ALA A 7 -35.35 -16.72 -39.23
CA ALA A 7 -34.65 -16.92 -37.97
C ALA A 7 -33.28 -16.20 -38.00
N VAL A 8 -33.05 -15.31 -37.03
CA VAL A 8 -31.77 -14.65 -36.81
C VAL A 8 -30.85 -15.63 -36.06
N ASN A 9 -29.87 -16.19 -36.77
CA ASN A 9 -28.78 -16.93 -36.15
C ASN A 9 -27.83 -15.95 -35.45
N SER A 10 -28.03 -15.74 -34.15
CA SER A 10 -27.10 -15.00 -33.31
C SER A 10 -26.03 -15.93 -32.74
N THR A 11 -24.94 -16.14 -33.48
CA THR A 11 -23.68 -16.67 -32.93
C THR A 11 -22.58 -15.62 -33.03
N ASN A 12 -22.72 -14.52 -32.30
CA ASN A 12 -21.59 -13.63 -32.03
C ASN A 12 -20.77 -14.22 -30.87
N ASN A 13 -19.90 -15.18 -31.20
CA ASN A 13 -18.78 -15.56 -30.34
C ASN A 13 -17.71 -14.46 -30.42
N THR A 14 -17.93 -13.33 -29.77
CA THR A 14 -16.85 -12.41 -29.44
C THR A 14 -16.05 -13.03 -28.30
N VAL A 15 -14.97 -13.73 -28.64
CA VAL A 15 -13.92 -14.07 -27.67
C VAL A 15 -13.45 -12.74 -27.05
N PRO A 16 -13.44 -12.58 -25.72
CA PRO A 16 -12.89 -11.38 -25.11
C PRO A 16 -11.43 -11.27 -25.53
N VAL A 17 -11.07 -10.18 -26.21
CA VAL A 17 -9.67 -9.86 -26.47
C VAL A 17 -9.06 -9.54 -25.11
N GLU A 18 -8.27 -10.48 -24.56
CA GLU A 18 -7.55 -10.27 -23.30
C GLU A 18 -6.61 -9.08 -23.51
N ALA A 19 -6.78 -8.02 -22.70
CA ALA A 19 -5.92 -6.85 -22.79
C ALA A 19 -4.44 -7.28 -22.61
N PRO A 20 -3.49 -6.67 -23.35
CA PRO A 20 -2.08 -7.04 -23.22
C PRO A 20 -1.62 -6.94 -21.77
N ARG A 21 -1.11 -8.04 -21.22
CA ARG A 21 -0.50 -8.03 -19.88
C ARG A 21 0.78 -7.22 -19.94
N LEU A 22 0.84 -6.11 -19.19
CA LEU A 22 2.02 -5.27 -19.10
C LEU A 22 3.20 -6.08 -18.54
N THR A 23 4.39 -5.86 -19.11
CA THR A 23 5.63 -6.43 -18.58
C THR A 23 6.01 -5.76 -17.24
N PRO A 24 6.82 -6.41 -16.39
CA PRO A 24 7.34 -5.79 -15.17
C PRO A 24 8.04 -4.45 -15.40
N ALA A 25 8.75 -4.30 -16.52
CA ALA A 25 9.40 -3.05 -16.91
C ALA A 25 8.38 -1.94 -17.20
N GLN A 26 7.32 -2.22 -17.96
CA GLN A 26 6.24 -1.26 -18.24
C GLN A 26 5.49 -0.89 -16.95
N ILE A 27 5.24 -1.87 -16.07
CA ILE A 27 4.61 -1.63 -14.77
C ILE A 27 5.46 -0.67 -13.95
N ALA A 28 6.76 -0.96 -13.79
CA ALA A 28 7.67 -0.09 -13.04
C ALA A 28 7.75 1.32 -13.65
N GLN A 29 7.89 1.43 -14.97
CA GLN A 29 7.93 2.70 -15.68
C GLN A 29 6.69 3.56 -15.43
N SER A 30 5.50 2.94 -15.41
CA SER A 30 4.24 3.63 -15.11
C SER A 30 3.98 3.88 -13.62
N ALA A 31 4.79 3.27 -12.74
CA ALA A 31 4.58 3.34 -11.30
C ALA A 31 4.87 4.74 -10.75
N SER A 32 4.20 5.15 -9.68
CA SER A 32 4.55 6.36 -8.95
C SER A 32 5.81 6.16 -8.10
N ASN A 33 6.47 7.25 -7.70
CA ASN A 33 7.59 7.19 -6.72
C ASN A 33 7.15 6.53 -5.42
N TYR A 34 5.92 6.79 -4.97
CA TYR A 34 5.33 6.11 -3.83
C TYR A 34 5.32 4.60 -4.02
N SER A 35 4.85 4.09 -5.16
CA SER A 35 4.79 2.65 -5.44
C SER A 35 6.19 2.01 -5.50
N LEU A 36 7.16 2.69 -6.11
CA LEU A 36 8.55 2.22 -6.17
C LEU A 36 9.17 2.18 -4.76
N GLY A 37 9.08 3.28 -4.01
CA GLY A 37 9.59 3.35 -2.64
C GLY A 37 8.89 2.37 -1.71
N PHE A 38 7.60 2.15 -1.85
CA PHE A 38 6.87 1.17 -1.04
C PHE A 38 7.38 -0.25 -1.31
N HIS A 39 7.69 -0.58 -2.58
CA HIS A 39 8.31 -1.86 -2.93
C HIS A 39 9.72 -1.97 -2.34
N LEU A 40 10.54 -0.93 -2.42
CA LEU A 40 11.86 -0.88 -1.76
C LEU A 40 11.74 -1.04 -0.25
N PHE A 41 10.75 -0.41 0.38
CA PHE A 41 10.52 -0.50 1.82
C PHE A 41 10.21 -1.94 2.22
N PHE A 42 9.20 -2.58 1.64
CA PHE A 42 8.81 -3.94 2.08
C PHE A 42 9.79 -5.03 1.67
N ASN A 43 10.57 -4.82 0.60
CA ASN A 43 11.56 -5.77 0.11
C ASN A 43 12.99 -5.25 0.31
N PHE A 44 13.23 -4.45 1.35
CA PHE A 44 14.50 -3.75 1.58
C PHE A 44 15.71 -4.68 1.49
N GLU A 45 15.64 -5.85 2.12
CA GLU A 45 16.71 -6.86 2.14
C GLU A 45 17.11 -7.35 0.74
N THR A 46 16.20 -7.25 -0.23
CA THR A 46 16.49 -7.58 -1.64
C THR A 46 17.42 -6.55 -2.28
N PHE A 47 17.38 -5.30 -1.81
CA PHE A 47 18.06 -4.17 -2.43
C PHE A 47 19.29 -3.67 -1.67
N ILE A 48 19.53 -4.12 -0.43
CA ILE A 48 20.70 -3.70 0.33
C ILE A 48 22.00 -4.24 -0.28
N ASP A 49 23.10 -3.53 -0.05
CA ASP A 49 24.41 -4.15 -0.10
C ASP A 49 24.57 -5.03 1.16
N PRO A 50 24.74 -6.36 1.02
CA PRO A 50 24.86 -7.25 2.17
C PRO A 50 26.09 -6.98 3.03
N LYS A 51 27.09 -6.25 2.52
CA LYS A 51 28.28 -5.85 3.28
C LYS A 51 28.02 -4.68 4.21
N THR A 52 27.08 -3.81 3.87
CA THR A 52 26.89 -2.53 4.55
C THR A 52 25.54 -2.42 5.26
N GLY A 53 24.54 -3.18 4.85
CA GLY A 53 23.21 -3.20 5.48
C GLY A 53 22.28 -2.07 5.03
N TYR A 54 22.61 -1.34 3.97
CA TYR A 54 21.78 -0.29 3.38
C TYR A 54 21.78 -0.35 1.86
N ILE A 55 20.81 0.29 1.21
CA ILE A 55 20.75 0.39 -0.24
C ILE A 55 21.79 1.42 -0.69
N THR A 56 22.52 1.11 -1.76
CA THR A 56 23.43 2.02 -2.45
C THR A 56 23.04 2.12 -3.93
N PRO A 57 23.50 3.17 -4.66
CA PRO A 57 23.34 3.20 -6.11
C PRO A 57 23.87 1.93 -6.80
N GLU A 58 24.94 1.34 -6.26
CA GLU A 58 25.53 0.11 -6.79
C GLU A 58 24.73 -1.14 -6.44
N SER A 59 24.17 -1.26 -5.24
CA SER A 59 23.30 -2.40 -4.91
C SER A 59 22.03 -2.40 -5.77
N LEU A 60 21.45 -1.23 -6.05
CA LEU A 60 20.36 -1.10 -7.03
C LEU A 60 20.82 -1.51 -8.44
N ARG A 61 22.04 -1.16 -8.85
CA ARG A 61 22.60 -1.60 -10.14
C ARG A 61 22.63 -3.12 -10.21
N ASN A 62 23.16 -3.74 -9.16
CA ASN A 62 23.35 -5.18 -9.07
C ASN A 62 22.01 -5.91 -9.13
N VAL A 63 20.99 -5.41 -8.42
CA VAL A 63 19.64 -5.96 -8.50
C VAL A 63 19.09 -5.84 -9.92
N ALA A 64 19.19 -4.67 -10.56
CA ALA A 64 18.64 -4.45 -11.91
C ALA A 64 19.17 -5.43 -12.98
N ILE A 65 20.48 -5.72 -12.93
CA ILE A 65 21.16 -6.55 -13.94
C ILE A 65 21.23 -8.03 -13.59
N SER A 66 21.06 -8.40 -12.32
CA SER A 66 21.21 -9.77 -11.85
C SER A 66 20.08 -10.68 -12.34
N GLY A 67 20.44 -11.88 -12.79
CA GLY A 67 19.49 -12.92 -13.18
C GLY A 67 18.87 -13.67 -11.99
N LEU A 68 19.32 -13.39 -10.76
CA LEU A 68 18.89 -14.09 -9.55
C LEU A 68 17.68 -13.44 -8.86
N HIS A 69 17.42 -12.16 -9.13
CA HIS A 69 16.26 -11.45 -8.58
C HIS A 69 15.06 -11.56 -9.51
N SER A 70 13.86 -11.37 -8.93
CA SER A 70 12.63 -11.44 -9.70
C SER A 70 12.58 -10.36 -10.79
N PRO A 71 11.88 -10.59 -11.92
CA PRO A 71 11.68 -9.56 -12.94
C PRO A 71 11.09 -8.25 -12.38
N LYS A 72 10.29 -8.33 -11.30
CA LYS A 72 9.71 -7.17 -10.62
C LYS A 72 10.79 -6.38 -9.88
N ASP A 73 11.63 -7.03 -9.08
CA ASP A 73 12.68 -6.36 -8.31
C ASP A 73 13.69 -5.69 -9.24
N ARG A 74 14.06 -6.38 -10.32
CA ARG A 74 14.94 -5.84 -11.37
C ARG A 74 14.37 -4.58 -12.00
N ALA A 75 13.08 -4.60 -12.36
CA ALA A 75 12.40 -3.46 -12.97
C ALA A 75 12.27 -2.28 -11.99
N VAL A 76 11.97 -2.55 -10.71
CA VAL A 76 11.91 -1.51 -9.67
C VAL A 76 13.28 -0.88 -9.44
N ALA A 77 14.34 -1.67 -9.35
CA ALA A 77 15.70 -1.15 -9.18
C ALA A 77 16.13 -0.28 -10.37
N GLU A 78 15.88 -0.75 -11.59
CA GLU A 78 16.20 -0.02 -12.82
C GLU A 78 15.43 1.29 -12.94
N GLU A 79 14.12 1.25 -12.68
CA GLU A 79 13.29 2.46 -12.76
C GLU A 79 13.63 3.47 -11.66
N THR A 80 13.89 2.99 -10.44
CA THR A 80 14.31 3.86 -9.33
C THR A 80 15.60 4.62 -9.70
N ARG A 81 16.59 3.93 -10.27
CA ARG A 81 17.86 4.54 -10.71
C ARG A 81 17.68 5.61 -11.80
N LYS A 82 16.67 5.48 -12.67
CA LYS A 82 16.38 6.46 -13.73
C LYS A 82 15.75 7.75 -13.20
N ARG A 83 15.11 7.70 -12.03
CA ARG A 83 14.41 8.84 -11.46
C ARG A 83 15.33 9.62 -10.54
N HIS A 84 16.15 10.48 -11.11
CA HIS A 84 17.14 11.28 -10.38
C HIS A 84 16.55 12.04 -9.18
N ASP A 85 15.40 12.70 -9.34
CA ASP A 85 14.73 13.42 -8.24
C ASP A 85 14.26 12.47 -7.13
N PHE A 86 13.83 11.27 -7.49
CA PHE A 86 13.42 10.28 -6.51
C PHE A 86 14.62 9.68 -5.78
N MET A 87 15.71 9.36 -6.49
CA MET A 87 16.98 8.95 -5.88
C MET A 87 17.52 10.03 -4.94
N TYR A 88 17.42 11.30 -5.32
CA TYR A 88 17.78 12.42 -4.46
C TYR A 88 16.92 12.46 -3.18
N ALA A 89 15.60 12.24 -3.31
CA ALA A 89 14.71 12.18 -2.15
C ALA A 89 15.01 10.98 -1.23
N LEU A 90 15.37 9.83 -1.80
CA LEU A 90 15.73 8.62 -1.07
C LEU A 90 17.07 8.73 -0.34
N ASP A 91 18.02 9.50 -0.85
CA ASP A 91 19.37 9.63 -0.27
C ASP A 91 19.49 10.77 0.75
N LYS A 92 18.39 11.50 0.99
CA LYS A 92 18.37 12.61 1.93
C LYS A 92 18.22 12.08 3.36
N ASP A 93 19.31 12.07 4.13
CA ASP A 93 19.45 11.48 5.48
C ASP A 93 18.62 12.14 6.62
N GLY A 94 17.52 12.83 6.29
CA GLY A 94 16.74 13.64 7.21
C GLY A 94 17.42 14.94 7.65
N LYS A 95 18.74 15.08 7.47
CA LYS A 95 19.52 16.32 7.71
C LYS A 95 19.89 17.04 6.42
N GLY A 96 19.57 16.44 5.27
CA GLY A 96 19.82 17.05 3.96
C GLY A 96 21.16 16.66 3.35
N LEU A 97 21.90 15.72 3.95
CA LEU A 97 23.12 15.20 3.38
C LEU A 97 22.78 14.11 2.35
N LEU A 98 23.55 14.09 1.27
CA LEU A 98 23.58 13.01 0.29
C LEU A 98 24.83 12.19 0.57
N ASP A 99 24.67 11.04 1.21
CA ASP A 99 25.80 10.19 1.60
C ASP A 99 25.82 8.84 0.87
N SER A 100 24.93 8.68 -0.13
CA SER A 100 24.73 7.46 -0.92
C SER A 100 24.32 6.25 -0.09
N LYS A 101 23.74 6.47 1.10
CA LYS A 101 23.23 5.42 1.98
C LYS A 101 21.74 5.60 2.17
N ILE A 102 20.98 4.73 1.52
CA ILE A 102 19.53 4.73 1.58
C ILE A 102 19.11 3.68 2.62
N TYR A 103 18.75 4.15 3.81
CA TYR A 103 18.16 3.35 4.87
C TYR A 103 16.65 3.20 4.66
N ARG A 104 16.07 2.20 5.32
CA ARG A 104 14.60 2.01 5.34
C ARG A 104 13.86 3.27 5.81
N GLN A 105 14.45 4.03 6.72
CA GLN A 105 13.90 5.29 7.20
C GLN A 105 13.93 6.39 6.13
N ASP A 106 14.93 6.43 5.25
CA ASP A 106 14.97 7.43 4.18
C ASP A 106 13.91 7.13 3.13
N ILE A 107 13.70 5.84 2.82
CA ILE A 107 12.56 5.41 2.01
C ILE A 107 11.25 5.85 2.65
N PHE A 108 11.10 5.67 3.97
CA PHE A 108 9.95 6.15 4.72
C PHE A 108 9.76 7.66 4.52
N ASN A 109 10.79 8.45 4.79
CA ASN A 109 10.75 9.90 4.69
C ASN A 109 10.45 10.39 3.26
N ALA A 110 10.90 9.67 2.23
CA ALA A 110 10.70 10.04 0.84
C ALA A 110 9.28 9.78 0.31
N ILE A 111 8.53 8.85 0.91
CA ILE A 111 7.20 8.44 0.40
C ILE A 111 6.06 8.57 1.42
N ALA A 112 6.38 8.77 2.70
CA ALA A 112 5.39 9.06 3.72
C ALA A 112 4.72 10.42 3.42
N PRO A 113 3.46 10.61 3.85
CA PRO A 113 2.83 11.93 3.83
C PRO A 113 3.73 12.96 4.53
N SER A 114 3.88 14.14 3.93
CA SER A 114 4.79 15.19 4.43
C SER A 114 4.52 15.54 5.89
N ASN A 115 5.59 15.53 6.67
CA ASN A 115 5.64 15.64 8.14
C ASN A 115 5.30 17.04 8.67
N ASP A 116 5.00 17.99 7.78
CA ASP A 116 4.71 19.39 8.13
C ASP A 116 3.40 19.53 8.91
N GLU A 117 2.54 18.51 8.85
CA GLU A 117 1.33 18.42 9.64
C GLU A 117 1.46 17.33 10.71
N LYS A 118 2.06 17.66 11.87
CA LYS A 118 1.91 16.90 13.12
C LYS A 118 0.46 16.85 13.65
N ASN A 119 -0.50 17.24 12.82
CA ASN A 119 -1.92 17.19 13.07
C ASN A 119 -2.54 16.09 12.20
N PHE A 120 -2.52 14.84 12.71
CA PHE A 120 -3.17 13.71 12.06
C PHE A 120 -4.67 13.96 11.79
N GLY A 121 -5.32 14.89 12.50
CA GLY A 121 -6.69 15.29 12.23
C GLY A 121 -6.93 15.84 10.82
N GLY A 122 -5.90 16.43 10.18
CA GLY A 122 -5.97 16.92 8.80
C GLY A 122 -5.65 15.86 7.73
N TRP A 123 -5.11 14.71 8.13
CA TRP A 123 -4.67 13.70 7.18
C TRP A 123 -5.85 13.02 6.50
N SER A 124 -5.68 12.64 5.24
CA SER A 124 -6.64 11.76 4.56
C SER A 124 -6.57 10.34 5.11
N ASP A 125 -7.64 9.57 4.91
CA ASP A 125 -7.68 8.15 5.26
C ASP A 125 -6.59 7.34 4.55
N LYS A 126 -6.26 7.72 3.31
CA LYS A 126 -5.13 7.17 2.57
C LYS A 126 -3.82 7.46 3.30
N ALA A 127 -3.57 8.69 3.72
CA ALA A 127 -2.36 9.07 4.46
C ALA A 127 -2.25 8.31 5.80
N MET A 128 -3.35 8.18 6.54
CA MET A 128 -3.43 7.38 7.77
C MET A 128 -3.09 5.90 7.50
N SER A 129 -3.65 5.31 6.44
CA SER A 129 -3.40 3.92 6.04
C SER A 129 -1.93 3.69 5.66
N LYS A 130 -1.34 4.63 4.92
CA LYS A 130 0.08 4.61 4.53
C LYS A 130 1.00 4.67 5.75
N TYR A 131 0.68 5.51 6.72
CA TYR A 131 1.49 5.60 7.92
C TYR A 131 1.38 4.33 8.76
N LEU A 132 0.17 3.77 8.92
CA LEU A 132 -0.03 2.53 9.67
C LEU A 132 0.72 1.37 9.05
N VAL A 133 0.60 1.17 7.74
CA VAL A 133 1.23 0.01 7.06
C VAL A 133 2.76 0.07 7.15
N MET A 134 3.34 1.27 7.07
CA MET A 134 4.79 1.46 7.17
C MET A 134 5.31 1.37 8.62
N ASN A 135 4.48 1.68 9.61
CA ASN A 135 4.78 1.55 11.04
C ASN A 135 4.11 0.33 11.69
N PHE A 136 3.65 -0.64 10.91
CA PHE A 136 2.74 -1.69 11.39
C PHE A 136 3.24 -2.39 12.65
N LYS A 137 4.48 -2.87 12.62
CA LYS A 137 5.15 -3.55 13.75
C LYS A 137 5.22 -2.71 15.02
N LYS A 138 5.22 -1.38 14.91
CA LYS A 138 5.21 -0.51 16.09
C LYS A 138 3.88 -0.59 16.83
N PHE A 139 2.78 -0.72 16.09
CA PHE A 139 1.42 -0.72 16.63
C PHE A 139 0.83 -2.13 16.82
N THR A 140 1.57 -3.20 16.50
CA THR A 140 1.09 -4.58 16.65
C THR A 140 0.82 -4.93 18.11
N ASP A 141 -0.17 -5.77 18.33
CA ASP A 141 -0.46 -6.33 19.65
C ASP A 141 0.68 -7.27 20.08
N PRO A 142 1.33 -7.07 21.24
CA PRO A 142 2.36 -7.99 21.72
C PRO A 142 1.87 -9.43 21.90
N ASN A 143 0.57 -9.64 22.13
CA ASN A 143 -0.04 -10.95 22.27
C ASN A 143 -0.52 -11.53 20.93
N ASP A 144 -0.60 -10.70 19.90
CA ASP A 144 -0.96 -11.10 18.54
C ASP A 144 -0.14 -10.31 17.50
N PRO A 145 1.16 -10.61 17.36
CA PRO A 145 2.13 -9.76 16.66
C PRO A 145 1.92 -9.64 15.15
N ASN A 146 0.94 -10.38 14.60
CA ASN A 146 0.56 -10.29 13.19
C ASN A 146 -0.52 -9.23 12.94
N PHE A 147 -1.11 -8.66 14.00
CA PHE A 147 -2.24 -7.75 13.90
C PHE A 147 -2.02 -6.49 14.74
N VAL A 148 -2.57 -5.38 14.24
CA VAL A 148 -2.81 -4.18 15.05
C VAL A 148 -4.23 -4.30 15.58
N THR A 149 -4.39 -4.30 16.90
CA THR A 149 -5.70 -4.41 17.54
C THR A 149 -6.17 -3.07 18.05
N ARG A 150 -7.47 -2.95 18.31
CA ARG A 150 -8.00 -1.77 19.00
C ARG A 150 -7.34 -1.58 20.38
N SER A 151 -7.00 -2.68 21.05
CA SER A 151 -6.29 -2.69 22.33
C SER A 151 -4.86 -2.14 22.20
N SER A 152 -4.09 -2.62 21.23
CA SER A 152 -2.70 -2.16 21.01
C SER A 152 -2.65 -0.68 20.61
N LEU A 153 -3.60 -0.22 19.79
CA LEU A 153 -3.77 1.21 19.51
C LEU A 153 -4.17 2.00 20.74
N GLY A 154 -5.03 1.45 21.62
CA GLY A 154 -5.41 2.07 22.88
C GLY A 154 -4.21 2.27 23.81
N GLN A 155 -3.32 1.28 23.89
CA GLN A 155 -2.06 1.39 24.63
C GLN A 155 -1.17 2.49 24.04
N ALA A 156 -0.95 2.47 22.72
CA ALA A 156 -0.17 3.50 22.05
C ALA A 156 -0.74 4.91 22.26
N ALA A 157 -2.06 5.06 22.15
CA ALA A 157 -2.80 6.32 22.31
C ALA A 157 -2.65 6.96 23.70
N HIS A 158 -2.44 6.14 24.73
CA HIS A 158 -2.35 6.56 26.13
C HIS A 158 -0.95 6.44 26.73
N SER A 159 0.02 5.95 25.98
CA SER A 159 1.41 5.88 26.44
C SER A 159 1.95 7.28 26.72
N LYS A 160 2.76 7.39 27.78
CA LYS A 160 3.43 8.64 28.19
C LYS A 160 4.89 8.70 27.75
N GLY A 161 5.28 7.89 26.76
CA GLY A 161 6.67 7.76 26.31
C GLY A 161 7.44 6.60 26.94
N GLU A 162 6.79 5.80 27.77
CA GLU A 162 7.45 4.78 28.60
C GLU A 162 7.45 3.38 27.96
N ASP A 163 6.69 3.18 26.86
CA ASP A 163 6.50 1.87 26.21
C ASP A 163 7.05 1.81 24.77
N GLY A 164 8.01 2.68 24.44
CA GLY A 164 8.57 2.78 23.09
C GLY A 164 7.69 3.53 22.08
N PHE A 165 6.56 4.11 22.53
CA PHE A 165 5.74 5.02 21.75
C PHE A 165 6.16 6.47 21.97
N THR A 166 6.31 7.22 20.89
CA THR A 166 6.53 8.66 20.96
C THR A 166 5.21 9.42 21.10
N ALA A 167 5.26 10.72 21.43
CA ALA A 167 4.08 11.58 21.44
C ALA A 167 3.39 11.65 20.06
N GLU A 168 4.15 11.49 18.98
CA GLU A 168 3.63 11.40 17.62
C GLU A 168 2.85 10.09 17.43
N ASP A 169 3.42 8.96 17.86
CA ASP A 169 2.74 7.66 17.81
C ASP A 169 1.42 7.66 18.59
N SER A 170 1.41 8.26 19.79
CA SER A 170 0.19 8.41 20.59
C SER A 170 -0.84 9.33 19.93
N SER A 171 -0.40 10.36 19.22
CA SER A 171 -1.31 11.27 18.50
C SER A 171 -1.92 10.60 17.27
N PHE A 172 -1.11 9.83 16.53
CA PHE A 172 -1.57 8.99 15.43
C PHE A 172 -2.61 7.96 15.91
N ALA A 173 -2.30 7.21 16.96
CA ALA A 173 -3.18 6.17 17.47
C ALA A 173 -4.52 6.73 17.98
N ARG A 174 -4.51 7.88 18.68
CA ARG A 174 -5.73 8.58 19.10
C ARG A 174 -6.61 8.98 17.91
N GLU A 175 -6.01 9.53 16.86
CA GLU A 175 -6.76 9.94 15.68
C GLU A 175 -7.34 8.74 14.93
N LEU A 176 -6.57 7.66 14.77
CA LEU A 176 -7.06 6.44 14.14
C LEU A 176 -8.25 5.84 14.91
N LEU A 177 -8.17 5.79 16.25
CA LEU A 177 -9.28 5.32 17.09
C LEU A 177 -10.52 6.21 17.02
N ARG A 178 -10.35 7.51 16.72
CA ARG A 178 -11.46 8.45 16.51
C ARG A 178 -12.16 8.24 15.17
N ARG A 179 -11.45 7.73 14.15
CA ARG A 179 -11.97 7.45 12.80
C ARG A 179 -12.55 6.04 12.71
N LEU A 180 -13.70 5.83 13.36
CA LEU A 180 -14.34 4.51 13.45
C LEU A 180 -14.56 3.84 12.08
N ASP A 181 -14.97 4.59 11.06
CA ASP A 181 -15.22 4.03 9.73
C ASP A 181 -13.93 3.62 9.01
N LEU A 182 -12.85 4.38 9.19
CA LEU A 182 -11.53 4.01 8.68
C LEU A 182 -11.02 2.74 9.36
N PHE A 183 -11.15 2.66 10.70
CA PHE A 183 -10.74 1.47 11.45
C PHE A 183 -11.50 0.24 10.95
N LYS A 184 -12.83 0.31 10.81
CA LYS A 184 -13.66 -0.80 10.29
C LYS A 184 -13.23 -1.23 8.88
N ARG A 185 -12.84 -0.29 8.02
CA ARG A 185 -12.32 -0.62 6.68
C ARG A 185 -10.99 -1.36 6.74
N MET A 186 -10.11 -0.99 7.67
CA MET A 186 -8.82 -1.65 7.88
C MET A 186 -8.94 -3.03 8.55
N ASP A 187 -9.98 -3.20 9.36
CA ASP A 187 -10.35 -4.41 10.11
C ASP A 187 -11.13 -5.43 9.25
N ALA A 188 -11.34 -5.15 7.97
CA ALA A 188 -12.06 -6.08 7.11
C ALA A 188 -11.21 -7.35 6.89
N ALA A 189 -11.60 -8.45 7.55
CA ALA A 189 -11.05 -9.77 7.29
C ALA A 189 -11.41 -10.25 5.87
N PRO A 190 -10.72 -11.26 5.30
CA PRO A 190 -10.98 -11.75 3.94
C PRO A 190 -12.42 -12.23 3.65
N ASN A 191 -13.19 -12.54 4.70
CA ASN A 191 -14.60 -12.93 4.64
C ASN A 191 -15.56 -11.74 4.88
N GLY A 192 -15.05 -10.51 5.05
CA GLY A 192 -15.81 -9.31 5.35
C GLY A 192 -16.27 -9.17 6.81
N SER A 193 -15.87 -10.07 7.72
CA SER A 193 -16.14 -9.89 9.15
C SER A 193 -15.20 -8.85 9.76
N LEU A 194 -15.71 -8.15 10.78
CA LEU A 194 -14.93 -7.28 11.65
C LEU A 194 -14.51 -8.09 12.88
N ASP A 195 -13.21 -8.25 13.12
CA ASP A 195 -12.67 -9.01 14.24
C ASP A 195 -11.78 -8.17 15.17
N ASP A 196 -11.84 -6.84 15.04
CA ASP A 196 -11.03 -5.84 15.75
C ASP A 196 -9.50 -6.02 15.54
N LYS A 197 -9.10 -6.64 14.42
CA LYS A 197 -7.74 -6.96 14.01
C LYS A 197 -7.43 -6.45 12.60
N ILE A 198 -6.55 -5.45 12.56
CA ILE A 198 -6.00 -4.95 11.29
C ILE A 198 -4.78 -5.79 10.89
N GLY A 199 -4.89 -6.50 9.77
CA GLY A 199 -3.79 -7.27 9.18
C GLY A 199 -2.92 -6.45 8.20
N ILE A 200 -1.62 -6.73 8.16
CA ILE A 200 -0.68 -6.03 7.26
C ILE A 200 -1.05 -6.19 5.78
N ASN A 201 -1.59 -7.35 5.39
CA ASN A 201 -1.96 -7.61 4.00
C ASN A 201 -3.18 -6.79 3.58
N THR A 202 -4.21 -6.71 4.42
CA THR A 202 -5.36 -5.81 4.22
C THR A 202 -4.90 -4.37 4.05
N LEU A 203 -3.98 -3.90 4.90
CA LEU A 203 -3.43 -2.55 4.77
C LEU A 203 -2.65 -2.33 3.47
N LYS A 204 -1.83 -3.30 3.07
CA LYS A 204 -1.10 -3.26 1.79
C LYS A 204 -2.07 -3.14 0.62
N GLU A 205 -3.16 -3.89 0.63
CA GLU A 205 -4.21 -3.80 -0.40
C GLU A 205 -4.87 -2.42 -0.42
N ILE A 206 -5.27 -1.89 0.74
CA ILE A 206 -5.90 -0.56 0.89
C ILE A 206 -5.01 0.55 0.32
N VAL A 207 -3.69 0.49 0.54
CA VAL A 207 -2.76 1.51 0.03
C VAL A 207 -2.32 1.28 -1.42
N GLY A 208 -2.90 0.27 -2.09
CA GLY A 208 -2.64 -0.04 -3.49
C GLY A 208 -1.34 -0.81 -3.73
N TYR A 209 -0.82 -1.52 -2.73
CA TYR A 209 0.25 -2.49 -2.93
C TYR A 209 -0.33 -3.81 -3.39
N SER A 210 -0.45 -3.97 -4.70
CA SER A 210 -0.72 -5.27 -5.30
C SER A 210 0.56 -6.11 -5.23
N SER A 211 0.58 -7.13 -4.36
CA SER A 211 1.42 -8.29 -4.64
C SER A 211 0.94 -8.84 -5.99
N VAL A 212 1.86 -9.16 -6.89
CA VAL A 212 1.51 -9.62 -8.25
C VAL A 212 0.83 -11.02 -8.22
N GLU A 213 0.62 -11.60 -7.04
CA GLU A 213 -0.09 -12.86 -6.83
C GLU A 213 -1.62 -12.75 -6.92
N THR A 214 -2.19 -11.54 -6.94
CA THR A 214 -3.64 -11.31 -7.18
C THR A 214 -3.98 -11.05 -8.66
N TYR A 215 -3.11 -11.43 -9.60
CA TYR A 215 -3.52 -11.68 -10.99
C TYR A 215 -4.24 -13.04 -11.07
N GLY A 216 -5.45 -13.14 -10.49
CA GLY A 216 -6.32 -14.33 -10.65
C GLY A 216 -7.28 -14.64 -9.52
N SER A 217 -7.08 -14.07 -8.33
CA SER A 217 -8.00 -14.27 -7.19
C SER A 217 -9.07 -13.18 -7.19
N ARG A 218 -10.34 -13.58 -7.10
CA ARG A 218 -11.54 -12.73 -7.12
C ARG A 218 -11.57 -11.69 -5.98
N TYR A 219 -10.77 -10.64 -6.01
CA TYR A 219 -11.02 -9.41 -5.24
C TYR A 219 -10.33 -8.20 -5.91
N PRO A 220 -11.03 -7.46 -6.78
CA PRO A 220 -10.65 -6.09 -7.07
C PRO A 220 -11.42 -5.15 -6.12
N GLN A 221 -10.81 -4.76 -5.00
CA GLN A 221 -11.23 -3.55 -4.28
C GLN A 221 -10.22 -2.44 -4.62
N LYS A 222 -10.43 -1.76 -5.74
CA LYS A 222 -9.77 -0.47 -5.96
C LYS A 222 -10.54 0.56 -5.16
N ILE A 223 -9.92 1.07 -4.09
CA ILE A 223 -10.36 2.33 -3.47
C ILE A 223 -9.71 3.44 -4.30
N ASP A 224 -10.48 4.03 -5.19
CA ASP A 224 -10.04 5.20 -5.92
C ASP A 224 -10.18 6.43 -5.01
N TYR A 225 -9.13 7.26 -4.99
CA TYR A 225 -9.11 8.51 -4.25
C TYR A 225 -8.98 9.65 -5.26
N ASP A 226 -9.68 10.75 -5.03
CA ASP A 226 -9.50 11.97 -5.79
C ASP A 226 -8.10 12.57 -5.57
N GLU A 227 -7.85 13.64 -6.32
CA GLU A 227 -6.64 14.47 -6.24
C GLU A 227 -6.38 15.07 -4.85
N ARG A 228 -7.38 15.11 -3.96
CA ARG A 228 -7.28 15.59 -2.57
C ARG A 228 -7.12 14.45 -1.57
N GLY A 229 -7.08 13.20 -2.05
CA GLY A 229 -7.02 12.01 -1.21
C GLY A 229 -8.34 11.67 -0.50
N GLN A 230 -9.46 12.27 -0.91
CA GLN A 230 -10.80 11.85 -0.51
C GLN A 230 -11.28 10.71 -1.41
N GLU A 231 -12.07 9.79 -0.86
CA GLU A 231 -12.55 8.63 -1.60
C GLU A 231 -13.53 9.04 -2.72
N ILE A 232 -13.29 8.58 -3.94
CA ILE A 232 -14.23 8.68 -5.06
C ILE A 232 -14.92 7.34 -5.22
N ALA A 233 -15.85 7.05 -4.29
CA ALA A 233 -16.74 5.89 -4.28
C ALA A 233 -16.06 4.50 -4.43
N GLY A 234 -15.94 3.77 -3.31
CA GLY A 234 -15.65 2.34 -3.33
C GLY A 234 -16.78 1.55 -4.00
N TYR A 235 -16.49 0.89 -5.12
CA TYR A 235 -17.40 -0.09 -5.70
C TYR A 235 -17.32 -1.41 -4.94
N TYR A 236 -18.27 -1.64 -4.05
CA TYR A 236 -18.55 -2.96 -3.49
C TYR A 236 -19.10 -3.86 -4.60
N LYS A 237 -18.26 -4.72 -5.17
CA LYS A 237 -18.73 -5.84 -5.99
C LYS A 237 -18.50 -7.17 -5.26
N GLY A 238 -19.32 -7.35 -4.22
CA GLY A 238 -19.59 -8.62 -3.55
C GLY A 238 -21.06 -8.59 -3.12
N ASP A 239 -21.73 -9.74 -3.07
CA ASP A 239 -23.17 -9.93 -2.86
C ASP A 239 -23.67 -9.45 -1.47
N TYR A 240 -23.50 -8.17 -1.15
CA TYR A 240 -23.93 -7.53 0.10
C TYR A 240 -24.57 -6.16 -0.14
N ALA A 241 -25.01 -5.87 -1.38
CA ALA A 241 -25.81 -4.68 -1.69
C ALA A 241 -27.15 -4.64 -0.92
N ASP A 242 -27.59 -5.75 -0.32
CA ASP A 242 -28.89 -5.87 0.34
C ASP A 242 -28.90 -5.52 1.84
N PHE A 243 -27.74 -5.28 2.48
CA PHE A 243 -27.73 -5.03 3.94
C PHE A 243 -27.87 -3.53 4.31
N TRP A 244 -27.57 -2.61 3.39
CA TRP A 244 -27.55 -1.17 3.67
C TRP A 244 -28.81 -0.40 3.23
N THR A 245 -29.78 -1.04 2.59
CA THR A 245 -31.07 -0.43 2.22
C THR A 245 -32.16 -0.55 3.30
N ARG A 246 -31.85 -1.04 4.51
CA ARG A 246 -32.86 -1.26 5.57
C ARG A 246 -32.63 -0.50 6.89
N LEU A 247 -31.75 0.49 6.93
CA LEU A 247 -31.57 1.37 8.10
C LEU A 247 -31.61 2.86 7.73
N SER A 248 -32.60 3.25 6.92
CA SER A 248 -33.08 4.63 6.81
C SER A 248 -34.48 4.75 7.39
#